data_AF-F8DES0-F1
#
_entry.id   AF-F8DES0-F1
#
_cell.length_a   1.000
_cell.length_b   1.000
_cell.length_c   1.000
_cell.angle_alpha   90.00
_cell.angle_beta   90.00
_cell.angle_gamma   90.00
#
_symmetry.space_group_name_H-M   'P 1'
#
loop_
_entity.id
_entity.type
_entity.pdbx_description
1 polymer ?
#
loop_
_entity_poly.entity_id
_entity_poly.type
_entity_poly.pdbx_seq_one_letter_code
_entity_poly.pdbx_strand_id
1 'polypeptide(L)'
;MHAMAATELPARFECIAHQPARYEDGSVSVSVKRALEALGQLGVAQSIDFAETEENFLAGELVATELDGRSNPMGRKIKNPGNDYRVMIPPSEYDYLGIDVDEVREGEVLLDVWICTDPDVDESVIAISPRIRQTWTLDLEPLLGGTDE
;
A
#
# COMPACT_ATOMS: atom_id res chain seq x y z
N MET A 1 -3.80 23.19 -14.62
CA MET A 1 -3.12 22.37 -13.60
C MET A 1 -3.97 22.46 -12.35
N HIS A 2 -4.93 21.55 -12.18
CA HIS A 2 -5.71 21.49 -10.94
C HIS A 2 -4.89 20.70 -9.93
N ALA A 3 -4.42 21.38 -8.89
CA ALA A 3 -3.95 20.72 -7.69
C ALA A 3 -5.13 19.96 -7.11
N MET A 4 -5.03 18.64 -7.03
CA MET A 4 -6.06 17.80 -6.42
C MET A 4 -6.05 18.05 -4.92
N ALA A 5 -7.23 18.29 -4.35
CA ALA A 5 -7.36 18.64 -2.93
C ALA A 5 -7.17 17.39 -2.06
N ALA A 6 -6.31 17.53 -1.05
CA ALA A 6 -5.79 16.52 -0.13
C ALA A 6 -6.80 15.65 0.65
N THR A 7 -8.10 15.84 0.44
CA THR A 7 -9.18 15.16 1.19
C THR A 7 -9.93 14.10 0.38
N GLU A 8 -9.64 13.95 -0.92
CA GLU A 8 -10.45 13.09 -1.81
C GLU A 8 -9.79 11.73 -2.14
N LEU A 9 -8.52 11.52 -1.79
CA LEU A 9 -7.81 10.27 -2.09
C LEU A 9 -8.37 9.06 -1.30
N PRO A 10 -8.59 9.10 0.03
CA PRO A 10 -9.13 7.94 0.76
C PRO A 10 -10.56 7.53 0.31
N ALA A 11 -11.34 8.46 -0.26
CA ALA A 11 -12.69 8.18 -0.75
C ALA A 11 -12.70 7.45 -2.10
N ARG A 12 -11.60 7.51 -2.85
CA ARG A 12 -11.41 6.92 -4.18
C ARG A 12 -10.63 5.62 -4.15
N PHE A 13 -10.22 5.16 -2.98
CA PHE A 13 -9.44 3.93 -2.80
C PHE A 13 -10.15 2.98 -1.84
N GLU A 14 -10.30 1.73 -2.26
CA GLU A 14 -10.86 0.67 -1.42
C GLU A 14 -9.72 -0.23 -0.90
N CYS A 15 -9.66 -0.43 0.41
CA CYS A 15 -8.72 -1.37 1.03
C CYS A 15 -9.17 -2.80 0.69
N ILE A 16 -8.37 -3.52 -0.09
CA ILE A 16 -8.70 -4.88 -0.52
C ILE A 16 -8.00 -5.96 0.30
N ALA A 17 -6.94 -5.61 1.03
CA ALA A 17 -6.19 -6.54 1.86
C ALA A 17 -5.27 -5.87 2.88
N HIS A 18 -5.09 -6.56 4.01
CA HIS A 18 -4.01 -6.31 4.96
C HIS A 18 -2.96 -7.40 4.76
N GLN A 19 -1.74 -7.03 4.39
CA GLN A 19 -0.72 -7.97 3.96
C GLN A 19 0.53 -7.86 4.85
N PRO A 20 1.07 -8.99 5.34
CA PRO A 20 2.32 -8.97 6.08
C PRO A 20 3.46 -8.56 5.16
N ALA A 21 4.16 -7.51 5.58
CA ALA A 21 5.43 -7.14 5.00
C ALA A 21 6.45 -8.26 5.25
N ARG A 22 7.39 -8.46 4.33
CA ARG A 22 8.57 -9.30 4.59
C ARG A 22 9.83 -8.60 4.14
N TYR A 23 10.93 -8.92 4.80
CA TYR A 23 12.24 -8.49 4.38
C TYR A 23 12.85 -9.56 3.47
N GLU A 24 13.02 -9.25 2.17
CA GLU A 24 13.59 -10.16 1.18
C GLU A 24 14.43 -9.39 0.15
N ASP A 25 15.48 -10.00 -0.39
CA ASP A 25 16.36 -9.38 -1.39
C ASP A 25 16.87 -7.96 -1.02
N GLY A 26 17.11 -7.72 0.28
CA GLY A 26 17.60 -6.45 0.81
C GLY A 26 16.56 -5.34 0.93
N SER A 27 15.28 -5.65 0.69
CA SER A 27 14.18 -4.67 0.71
C SER A 27 12.92 -5.25 1.35
N VAL A 28 12.04 -4.38 1.83
CA VAL A 28 10.72 -4.77 2.33
C VAL A 28 9.81 -5.04 1.14
N SER A 29 8.98 -6.07 1.21
CA SER A 29 8.03 -6.39 0.15
C SER A 29 6.65 -6.73 0.71
N VAL A 30 5.63 -6.51 -0.09
CA VAL A 30 4.23 -6.79 0.24
C VAL A 30 3.52 -7.49 -0.91
N SER A 31 2.64 -8.43 -0.59
CA SER A 31 1.80 -9.11 -1.58
C SER A 31 0.74 -8.15 -2.11
N VAL A 32 0.69 -7.98 -3.43
CA VAL A 32 -0.36 -7.22 -4.14
C VAL A 32 -1.32 -8.15 -4.88
N LYS A 33 -1.20 -9.47 -4.67
CA LYS A 33 -2.02 -10.48 -5.36
C LYS A 33 -3.52 -10.18 -5.31
N ARG A 34 -4.02 -9.78 -4.14
CA ARG A 34 -5.46 -9.50 -3.94
C ARG A 34 -5.92 -8.30 -4.77
N ALA A 35 -5.09 -7.26 -4.91
CA ALA A 35 -5.39 -6.13 -5.79
C ALA A 35 -5.39 -6.58 -7.25
N LEU A 36 -4.41 -7.37 -7.68
CA LEU A 36 -4.38 -7.91 -9.04
C LEU A 36 -5.59 -8.81 -9.35
N GLU A 37 -6.04 -9.62 -8.40
CA GLU A 37 -7.26 -10.43 -8.53
C GLU A 37 -8.50 -9.54 -8.68
N ALA A 38 -8.64 -8.50 -7.85
CA ALA A 38 -9.77 -7.58 -7.90
C ALA A 38 -9.83 -6.78 -9.20
N LEU A 39 -8.68 -6.38 -9.73
CA LEU A 39 -8.55 -5.65 -11.00
C LEU A 39 -8.59 -6.57 -12.23
N GLY A 40 -8.62 -7.89 -12.06
CA GLY A 40 -8.54 -8.84 -13.18
C GLY A 40 -7.19 -8.83 -13.91
N GLN A 41 -6.14 -8.29 -13.29
CA GLN A 41 -4.79 -8.09 -13.86
C GLN A 41 -3.80 -9.19 -13.46
N LEU A 42 -4.28 -10.27 -12.85
CA LEU A 42 -3.45 -11.40 -12.42
C LEU A 42 -2.73 -12.04 -13.61
N GLY A 43 -1.40 -12.00 -13.61
CA GLY A 43 -0.56 -12.55 -14.69
C GLY A 43 -0.35 -11.60 -15.89
N VAL A 44 -0.99 -10.43 -15.89
CA VAL A 44 -0.79 -9.38 -16.91
C VAL A 44 0.16 -8.30 -16.38
N ALA A 45 -0.06 -7.84 -15.14
CA ALA A 45 0.78 -6.84 -14.51
C ALA A 45 2.19 -7.39 -14.21
N GLN A 46 3.21 -6.60 -14.54
CA GLN A 46 4.62 -6.97 -14.34
C GLN A 46 5.40 -5.98 -13.46
N SER A 47 4.93 -4.74 -13.34
CA SER A 47 5.51 -3.71 -12.47
C SER A 47 4.46 -2.70 -12.01
N ILE A 48 4.77 -1.94 -10.96
CA ILE A 48 3.92 -0.85 -10.45
C ILE A 48 4.78 0.40 -10.30
N ASP A 49 4.44 1.49 -10.96
CA ASP A 49 5.16 2.76 -10.82
C ASP A 49 4.57 3.58 -9.68
N PHE A 50 5.11 3.41 -8.47
CA PHE A 50 4.63 4.12 -7.29
C PHE A 50 5.19 5.53 -7.23
N ALA A 51 4.28 6.49 -7.08
CA ALA A 51 4.58 7.84 -6.65
C ALA A 51 4.21 8.00 -5.17
N GLU A 52 5.02 8.75 -4.43
CA GLU A 52 4.61 9.32 -3.15
C GLU A 52 3.36 10.18 -3.38
N THR A 53 2.33 9.96 -2.58
CA THR A 53 1.14 10.83 -2.55
C THR A 53 1.16 11.69 -1.29
N GLU A 54 0.01 12.23 -0.90
CA GLU A 54 -0.14 12.86 0.41
C GLU A 54 -0.37 11.78 1.50
N GLU A 55 0.02 12.07 2.74
CA GLU A 55 -0.17 11.25 3.95
C GLU A 55 0.29 9.77 3.87
N ASN A 56 1.61 9.53 3.86
CA ASN A 56 2.24 8.20 4.03
C ASN A 56 1.66 7.11 3.11
N PHE A 57 1.24 7.49 1.92
CA PHE A 57 0.57 6.63 0.96
C PHE A 57 1.39 6.60 -0.33
N LEU A 58 1.59 5.38 -0.85
CA LEU A 58 2.25 5.16 -2.13
C LEU A 58 1.20 4.65 -3.11
N ALA A 59 0.84 5.45 -4.10
CA ALA A 59 -0.06 5.04 -5.17
C ALA A 59 0.70 4.92 -6.49
N GLY A 60 0.38 3.89 -7.26
CA GLY A 60 1.07 3.63 -8.52
C GLY A 60 0.23 2.88 -9.52
N GLU A 61 0.52 3.13 -10.79
CA GLU A 61 -0.15 2.49 -11.92
C GLU A 61 0.51 1.15 -12.23
N LEU A 62 -0.31 0.13 -12.51
CA LEU A 62 0.16 -1.14 -13.04
C LEU A 62 0.72 -0.93 -14.45
N VAL A 63 1.98 -1.29 -14.63
CA VAL A 63 2.65 -1.25 -15.92
C VAL A 63 2.84 -2.68 -16.42
N ALA A 64 2.17 -3.02 -17.52
CA ALA A 64 2.39 -4.24 -18.27
C ALA A 64 3.61 -4.05 -19.18
N THR A 65 4.80 -4.47 -18.75
CA THR A 65 6.05 -4.29 -19.51
C THR A 65 6.17 -5.11 -20.81
N GLU A 66 5.08 -5.69 -21.33
CA GLU A 66 5.11 -6.47 -22.58
C GLU A 66 4.31 -5.87 -23.75
N LEU A 67 3.71 -4.69 -23.61
CA LEU A 67 3.01 -4.06 -24.74
C LEU A 67 3.95 -3.31 -25.70
N ASP A 68 5.09 -2.79 -25.22
CA ASP A 68 6.03 -1.97 -26.04
C ASP A 68 7.53 -2.30 -25.84
N GLY A 69 7.87 -3.36 -25.10
CA GLY A 69 9.26 -3.84 -24.95
C GLY A 69 10.22 -2.89 -24.21
N ARG A 70 9.73 -1.79 -23.62
CA ARG A 70 10.51 -0.88 -22.79
C ARG A 70 10.33 -1.25 -21.32
N SER A 71 11.41 -1.71 -20.67
CA SER A 71 11.43 -1.84 -19.21
C SER A 71 11.33 -0.43 -18.62
N ASN A 72 10.23 -0.09 -17.94
CA ASN A 72 10.18 1.14 -17.16
C ASN A 72 11.18 0.99 -15.99
N PRO A 73 12.26 1.79 -15.93
CA PRO A 73 13.24 1.69 -14.85
C PRO A 73 12.71 2.23 -13.51
N MET A 74 11.57 2.94 -13.51
CA MET A 74 10.97 3.54 -12.31
C MET A 74 9.89 2.65 -11.66
N GLY A 75 9.29 1.74 -12.44
CA GLY A 75 8.33 0.76 -11.94
C GLY A 75 8.94 -0.23 -10.94
N ARG A 76 8.34 -0.34 -9.75
CA ARG A 76 8.63 -1.40 -8.78
C ARG A 76 8.20 -2.74 -9.37
N LYS A 77 9.18 -3.58 -9.69
CA LYS A 77 8.92 -4.89 -10.30
C LYS A 77 8.09 -5.77 -9.37
N ILE A 78 7.03 -6.36 -9.91
CA ILE A 78 6.25 -7.40 -9.22
C ILE A 78 7.01 -8.71 -9.37
N LYS A 79 7.47 -9.28 -8.26
CA LYS A 79 8.03 -10.63 -8.21
C LYS A 79 6.91 -11.60 -7.92
N ASN A 80 6.97 -12.81 -8.48
CA ASN A 80 6.01 -13.86 -8.15
C ASN A 80 6.66 -15.01 -7.36
N PRO A 81 7.02 -14.82 -6.08
CA PRO A 81 7.52 -15.91 -5.25
C PRO A 81 6.34 -16.84 -4.90
N GLY A 82 6.21 -17.95 -5.64
CA GLY A 82 5.21 -18.98 -5.33
C GLY A 82 3.76 -18.54 -5.48
N ASN A 83 3.41 -17.74 -6.48
CA ASN A 83 2.06 -17.23 -6.75
C ASN A 83 1.53 -16.20 -5.75
N ASP A 84 2.42 -15.50 -5.02
CA ASP A 84 2.07 -14.46 -4.04
C ASP A 84 2.24 -13.02 -4.57
N TYR A 85 2.70 -12.81 -5.81
CA TYR A 85 2.79 -11.49 -6.48
C TYR A 85 3.17 -10.33 -5.55
N ARG A 86 4.45 -10.24 -5.21
CA ARG A 86 5.00 -9.28 -4.27
C ARG A 86 5.65 -8.10 -4.96
N VAL A 87 5.45 -6.90 -4.44
CA VAL A 87 6.15 -5.70 -4.89
C VAL A 87 7.18 -5.28 -3.85
N MET A 88 8.37 -4.90 -4.33
CA MET A 88 9.45 -4.43 -3.47
C MET A 88 9.22 -2.96 -3.11
N ILE A 89 9.53 -2.57 -1.87
CA ILE A 89 9.48 -1.20 -1.35
C ILE A 89 10.94 -0.74 -1.15
N PRO A 90 11.42 0.27 -1.88
CA PRO A 90 12.79 0.73 -1.74
C PRO A 90 13.02 1.30 -0.34
N PRO A 91 14.25 1.18 0.19
CA PRO A 91 14.59 1.73 1.49
C PRO A 91 14.36 3.23 1.66
N SER A 92 14.35 4.01 0.56
CA SER A 92 14.04 5.45 0.59
C SER A 92 12.65 5.77 1.13
N GLU A 93 11.74 4.80 1.06
CA GLU A 93 10.32 4.99 1.37
C GLU A 93 9.98 4.51 2.78
N TYR A 94 10.93 3.92 3.50
CA TYR A 94 10.65 3.33 4.81
C TYR A 94 10.26 4.40 5.81
N ASP A 95 11.00 5.51 5.85
CA ASP A 95 10.65 6.66 6.70
C ASP A 95 9.26 7.21 6.33
N TYR A 96 8.98 7.33 5.04
CA TYR A 96 7.70 7.82 4.54
C TYR A 96 6.53 6.88 4.91
N LEU A 97 6.76 5.57 4.91
CA LEU A 97 5.78 4.57 5.35
C LEU A 97 5.88 4.24 6.85
N GLY A 98 6.75 4.90 7.62
CA GLY A 98 7.01 4.51 9.01
C GLY A 98 7.34 3.02 9.20
N ILE A 99 8.05 2.40 8.26
CA ILE A 99 8.44 0.99 8.30
C ILE A 99 9.75 0.84 9.08
N ASP A 100 9.72 0.09 10.17
CA ASP A 100 10.93 -0.42 10.82
C ASP A 100 11.31 -1.79 10.24
N VAL A 101 12.53 -1.91 9.73
CA VAL A 101 13.03 -3.14 9.10
C VAL A 101 13.16 -4.29 10.11
N ASP A 102 13.49 -3.99 11.36
CA ASP A 102 13.62 -5.02 12.39
C ASP A 102 12.25 -5.56 12.79
N GLU A 103 11.22 -4.70 12.91
CA GLU A 103 9.83 -5.15 13.09
C GLU A 103 9.30 -5.97 11.90
N VAL A 104 9.69 -5.62 10.66
CA VAL A 104 9.37 -6.43 9.47
C VAL A 104 10.02 -7.81 9.55
N ARG A 105 11.27 -7.91 10.04
CA ARG A 105 11.97 -9.19 10.20
C ARG A 105 11.35 -10.06 11.28
N GLU A 106 10.79 -9.43 12.32
CA GLU A 106 10.02 -10.09 13.38
C GLU A 106 8.60 -10.47 12.92
N GLY A 107 8.16 -9.96 11.76
CA GLY A 107 6.86 -10.29 11.15
C GLY A 107 5.69 -9.49 11.72
N GLU A 108 5.96 -8.35 12.35
CA GLU A 108 4.96 -7.55 13.06
C GLU A 108 4.30 -6.46 12.20
N VAL A 109 4.92 -6.13 11.06
CA VAL A 109 4.46 -5.06 10.17
C VAL A 109 3.41 -5.56 9.18
N LEU A 110 2.25 -4.89 9.19
CA LEU A 110 1.19 -5.06 8.20
C LEU A 110 1.09 -3.79 7.35
N LEU A 111 0.93 -3.99 6.05
CA LEU A 111 0.66 -2.91 5.10
C LEU A 111 -0.73 -3.12 4.50
N ASP A 112 -1.44 -2.02 4.31
CA ASP A 112 -2.74 -2.01 3.65
C ASP A 112 -2.52 -1.86 2.15
N VAL A 113 -3.22 -2.69 1.37
CA VAL A 113 -3.19 -2.66 -0.08
C VAL A 113 -4.56 -2.21 -0.59
N TRP A 114 -4.53 -1.24 -1.48
CA TRP A 114 -5.70 -0.52 -1.95
C TRP A 114 -5.79 -0.59 -3.48
N ILE A 115 -7.01 -0.50 -4.01
CA ILE A 115 -7.26 -0.27 -5.44
C ILE A 115 -8.01 1.03 -5.60
N CYS A 116 -7.78 1.74 -6.70
CA CYS A 116 -8.61 2.89 -7.04
C CYS A 116 -9.98 2.41 -7.53
N THR A 117 -11.05 3.00 -7.00
CA THR A 117 -12.45 2.73 -7.36
C THR A 117 -13.07 3.86 -8.16
N ASP A 118 -12.31 4.92 -8.41
CA ASP A 118 -12.81 6.05 -9.16
C ASP A 118 -12.82 5.78 -10.67
N PRO A 119 -13.97 5.95 -11.34
CA PRO A 119 -14.11 5.65 -12.78
C PRO A 119 -13.38 6.64 -13.69
N ASP A 120 -12.99 7.82 -13.19
CA ASP A 120 -12.24 8.84 -13.93
C ASP A 120 -10.71 8.68 -13.76
N VAL A 121 -10.26 7.80 -12.87
CA VAL A 121 -8.85 7.40 -12.69
C VAL A 121 -8.66 6.04 -13.36
N ASP A 122 -7.50 5.83 -13.99
CA ASP A 122 -7.22 4.57 -14.67
C ASP A 122 -7.46 3.38 -13.72
N GLU A 123 -8.23 2.38 -14.18
CA GLU A 123 -8.62 1.18 -13.42
C GLU A 123 -7.41 0.34 -12.95
N SER A 124 -6.21 0.72 -13.41
CA SER A 124 -4.95 0.05 -13.17
C SER A 124 -4.19 0.56 -11.95
N VAL A 125 -4.76 1.44 -11.10
CA VAL A 125 -4.03 2.03 -9.96
C VAL A 125 -4.15 1.19 -8.68
N ILE A 126 -3.00 0.82 -8.12
CA ILE A 126 -2.86 0.17 -6.81
C ILE A 126 -2.17 1.12 -5.87
N ALA A 127 -2.52 1.06 -4.58
CA ALA A 127 -1.77 1.77 -3.56
C ALA A 127 -1.42 0.92 -2.35
N ILE A 128 -0.39 1.37 -1.63
CA ILE A 128 0.13 0.76 -0.41
C ILE A 128 0.26 1.83 0.65
N SER A 129 -0.16 1.50 1.87
CA SER A 129 0.05 2.35 3.03
C SER A 129 0.45 1.54 4.25
N PRO A 130 1.03 2.18 5.27
CA PRO A 130 1.18 1.58 6.58
C PRO A 130 -0.21 1.26 7.08
N ARG A 131 -0.37 0.09 7.72
CA ARG A 131 -1.60 -0.15 8.45
C ARG A 131 -1.57 0.76 9.68
N ILE A 132 -2.28 1.89 9.59
CA ILE A 132 -2.60 2.65 10.79
C ILE A 132 -3.53 1.73 11.59
N ARG A 133 -2.98 1.04 12.59
CA ARG A 133 -3.81 0.53 13.69
C ARG A 133 -4.47 1.79 14.23
N GLN A 134 -5.73 2.03 13.89
CA GLN A 134 -6.56 2.94 14.64
C GLN A 134 -6.64 2.36 16.05
N THR A 135 -5.61 2.61 16.85
CA THR A 135 -5.72 2.67 18.29
C THR A 135 -6.57 3.90 18.51
N TRP A 136 -7.89 3.73 18.38
CA TRP A 136 -8.76 4.36 19.35
C TRP A 136 -8.32 3.75 20.69
N THR A 137 -7.26 4.31 21.27
CA THR A 137 -7.23 4.44 22.72
C THR A 137 -8.43 5.33 22.99
N LEU A 138 -9.59 4.69 23.08
CA LEU A 138 -10.69 5.24 23.83
C LEU A 138 -10.06 5.41 25.20
N ASP A 139 -9.63 6.63 25.48
CA ASP A 139 -9.34 7.08 26.83
C ASP A 139 -10.69 6.99 27.53
N LEU A 140 -11.04 5.77 27.93
CA LEU A 140 -12.01 5.53 28.97
C LEU A 140 -11.28 6.00 30.23
N GLU A 141 -11.17 7.32 30.39
CA GLU A 141 -11.13 7.89 31.71
C GLU A 141 -12.24 7.16 32.47
N PRO A 142 -11.92 6.41 33.55
CA PRO A 142 -12.97 5.82 34.34
C PRO A 142 -13.84 6.99 34.80
N LEU A 143 -15.11 7.00 34.39
CA LEU A 143 -16.19 7.81 34.97
C LEU A 143 -16.44 7.34 36.42
N LEU A 144 -15.38 7.37 37.23
CA LEU A 144 -15.34 7.11 38.66
C LEU A 144 -14.82 8.38 39.36
N GLY A 145 -15.43 9.52 39.04
CA GLY A 145 -15.70 10.55 40.04
C GLY A 145 -17.15 10.33 40.43
N GLY A 146 -17.44 9.68 41.54
CA GLY A 146 -17.19 10.24 42.86
C GLY A 146 -18.48 10.91 43.30
N THR A 147 -19.24 10.20 44.12
CA THR A 147 -20.36 10.74 44.89
C THR A 147 -19.96 12.04 45.59
N ASP A 148 -20.73 13.10 45.40
CA ASP A 148 -21.08 14.03 46.48
C ASP A 148 -22.36 14.79 46.13
N GLU A 149 -23.20 14.93 47.16
CA GLU A 149 -24.52 15.60 47.29
C GLU A 149 -25.80 14.86 46.85
#